data_AF-A0A814D1W8-F1
#
_entry.id   AF-A0A814D1W8-F1
#
_cell.length_a   1.000
_cell.length_b   1.000
_cell.length_c   1.000
_cell.angle_alpha   90.00
_cell.angle_beta   90.00
_cell.angle_gamma   90.00
#
_symmetry.space_group_name_H-M   'P 1'
#
loop_
_entity.id
_entity.type
_entity.pdbx_description
1 polymer ?
#
loop_
_entity_poly.entity_id
_entity_poly.type
_entity_poly.pdbx_seq_one_letter_code
_entity_poly.pdbx_strand_id
1 'polypeptide(L)'
;MTSQKWFDASFSSQPIWWHYMIITVPRRLKRSHIAFMFIDTGDNTDPIPNSSYVTMFAVSTGSVAVELRQIPNQPIRFMADPTQQSRTEDAIIAWTWETFIEKNGTNPYILLYMPMTKAAVRAMDTTEQLLKKERFPVPKNFVVAGLSKRGWTTWTTAAVNNRRVSAAVPIVLDILNLRKNVKHQYRSLAGWTFAFYDYYVSNIPRYLDNPNFQKMADIIDPYSYLDRYAQVKLFQIQASNDEFFVPDSEDYFWDDLQMKTGGTLLRRIPNTGHNIQGYMESLESFYLSVADRQILPSFKWTRTINETHGRIIGVVNFSARRPKPINATAYHARTVNDTKRDFRQAKLDSKTGQIVQNPIVWLNMPIQIEATIINIITTILLLFLL
;
A
#
# COMPACT_ATOMS: atom_id res chain seq x y z
N MET A 1 -12.17 -12.66 -15.78
CA MET A 1 -13.27 -12.40 -14.82
C MET A 1 -13.93 -11.08 -15.17
N THR A 2 -15.26 -10.99 -15.25
CA THR A 2 -15.96 -9.69 -15.28
C THR A 2 -16.39 -9.34 -13.85
N SER A 3 -15.89 -8.23 -13.29
CA SER A 3 -16.11 -7.88 -11.89
C SER A 3 -17.44 -7.13 -11.68
N GLN A 4 -17.79 -6.25 -12.62
CA GLN A 4 -18.97 -5.40 -12.53
C GLN A 4 -19.22 -4.62 -13.82
N LYS A 5 -20.38 -3.96 -13.86
CA LYS A 5 -20.65 -2.79 -14.68
C LYS A 5 -20.47 -1.54 -13.81
N TRP A 6 -19.54 -0.65 -14.16
CA TRP A 6 -19.28 0.63 -13.50
C TRP A 6 -19.90 1.76 -14.33
N PHE A 7 -21.10 2.19 -13.92
CA PHE A 7 -22.00 3.03 -14.72
C PHE A 7 -22.26 2.43 -16.12
N ASP A 8 -22.60 3.25 -17.10
CA ASP A 8 -22.84 2.82 -18.49
C ASP A 8 -21.96 3.60 -19.47
N ALA A 9 -22.19 3.38 -20.76
CA ALA A 9 -21.41 4.00 -21.82
C ALA A 9 -21.56 5.53 -21.88
N SER A 10 -22.56 6.12 -21.19
CA SER A 10 -22.68 7.57 -21.05
C SER A 10 -21.72 8.15 -20.01
N PHE A 11 -21.09 7.31 -19.18
CA PHE A 11 -20.10 7.73 -18.20
C PHE A 11 -18.67 7.57 -18.72
N SER A 12 -18.34 6.38 -19.25
CA SER A 12 -16.98 6.09 -19.70
C SER A 12 -16.95 5.14 -20.91
N SER A 13 -15.82 5.11 -21.60
CA SER A 13 -15.58 4.21 -22.74
C SER A 13 -15.45 2.74 -22.34
N GLN A 14 -15.32 2.44 -21.04
CA GLN A 14 -15.15 1.08 -20.49
C GLN A 14 -16.10 0.85 -19.30
N PRO A 15 -17.43 0.76 -19.53
CA PRO A 15 -18.37 0.57 -18.44
C PRO A 15 -18.38 -0.87 -17.91
N ILE A 16 -17.95 -1.85 -18.71
CA ILE A 16 -17.87 -3.26 -18.29
C ILE A 16 -16.44 -3.57 -17.86
N TRP A 17 -16.24 -3.78 -16.56
CA TRP A 17 -14.94 -4.07 -16.00
C TRP A 17 -14.66 -5.56 -16.05
N TRP A 18 -13.67 -5.93 -16.85
CA TRP A 18 -13.14 -7.27 -16.95
C TRP A 18 -11.64 -7.30 -16.63
N HIS A 19 -11.18 -8.45 -16.14
CA HIS A 19 -9.85 -8.63 -15.57
C HIS A 19 -9.26 -9.96 -16.01
N TYR A 20 -7.99 -9.95 -16.38
CA TYR A 20 -7.19 -11.16 -16.39
C TYR A 20 -6.90 -11.63 -14.97
N MET A 21 -7.04 -12.94 -14.76
CA MET A 21 -6.70 -13.59 -13.51
C MET A 21 -5.83 -14.81 -13.79
N ILE A 22 -4.72 -14.91 -13.06
CA ILE A 22 -3.85 -16.09 -13.09
C ILE A 22 -3.99 -16.77 -11.74
N ILE A 23 -4.50 -18.00 -11.72
CA ILE A 23 -4.67 -18.80 -10.50
C ILE A 23 -3.74 -19.99 -10.60
N THR A 24 -2.72 -20.02 -9.74
CA THR A 24 -1.76 -21.14 -9.68
C THR A 24 -2.10 -22.03 -8.50
N VAL A 25 -2.29 -23.33 -8.78
CA VAL A 25 -2.41 -24.38 -7.78
C VAL A 25 -1.17 -25.28 -7.88
N PRO A 26 -0.28 -25.32 -6.87
CA PRO A 26 0.91 -26.15 -6.93
C PRO A 26 0.54 -27.62 -6.77
N ARG A 27 1.27 -28.52 -7.43
CA ARG A 27 1.06 -29.98 -7.32
C ARG A 27 1.11 -30.48 -5.86
N ARG A 28 1.96 -29.86 -5.03
CA ARG A 28 2.06 -30.13 -3.59
C ARG A 28 1.46 -28.97 -2.79
N LEU A 29 0.15 -29.01 -2.60
CA LEU A 29 -0.58 -28.03 -1.80
C LEU A 29 -0.45 -28.35 -0.30
N LYS A 30 0.27 -27.51 0.45
CA LYS A 30 0.52 -27.64 1.89
C LYS A 30 -0.43 -26.81 2.75
N ARG A 31 -0.91 -25.67 2.25
CA ARG A 31 -1.67 -24.66 3.00
C ARG A 31 -3.01 -24.38 2.33
N SER A 32 -3.84 -25.41 2.19
CA SER A 32 -5.12 -25.33 1.48
C SER A 32 -6.14 -24.38 2.10
N HIS A 33 -5.99 -23.99 3.38
CA HIS A 33 -6.90 -23.09 4.08
C HIS A 33 -6.71 -21.61 3.73
N ILE A 34 -5.61 -21.24 3.06
CA ILE A 34 -5.24 -19.84 2.81
C ILE A 34 -4.60 -19.66 1.43
N ALA A 35 -5.00 -18.61 0.72
CA ALA A 35 -4.43 -18.25 -0.57
C ALA A 35 -3.70 -16.90 -0.51
N PHE A 36 -2.75 -16.71 -1.41
CA PHE A 36 -2.16 -15.40 -1.69
C PHE A 36 -2.86 -14.75 -2.88
N MET A 37 -3.17 -13.46 -2.79
CA MET A 37 -3.67 -12.67 -3.92
C MET A 37 -2.84 -11.40 -4.09
N PHE A 38 -2.22 -11.26 -5.26
CA PHE A 38 -1.52 -10.08 -5.68
C PHE A 38 -2.40 -9.25 -6.61
N ILE A 39 -2.65 -8.00 -6.23
CA ILE A 39 -3.41 -7.01 -7.00
C ILE A 39 -2.40 -6.25 -7.86
N ASP A 40 -2.48 -6.44 -9.16
CA ASP A 40 -1.45 -6.03 -10.12
C ASP A 40 -1.97 -5.06 -11.18
N THR A 41 -1.00 -4.50 -11.90
CA THR A 41 -1.18 -3.59 -13.03
C THR A 41 -1.62 -4.30 -14.32
N GLY A 42 -1.71 -3.53 -15.40
CA GLY A 42 -2.00 -3.96 -16.74
C GLY A 42 -3.18 -3.20 -17.35
N ASP A 43 -3.25 -3.26 -18.67
CA ASP A 43 -4.28 -2.60 -19.47
C ASP A 43 -5.21 -3.64 -20.12
N ASN A 44 -6.42 -3.24 -20.45
CA ASN A 44 -7.37 -4.04 -21.23
C ASN A 44 -6.95 -4.25 -22.68
N THR A 45 -5.93 -3.52 -23.13
CA THR A 45 -5.27 -3.71 -24.42
C THR A 45 -4.07 -4.65 -24.35
N ASP A 46 -3.66 -5.07 -23.16
CA ASP A 46 -2.53 -5.99 -23.01
C ASP A 46 -2.86 -7.38 -23.57
N PRO A 47 -1.85 -8.09 -24.12
CA PRO A 47 -2.01 -9.50 -24.44
C PRO A 47 -2.32 -10.32 -23.17
N ILE A 48 -2.79 -11.55 -23.37
CA ILE A 48 -3.01 -12.49 -22.26
C ILE A 48 -1.71 -12.60 -21.46
N PRO A 49 -1.75 -12.32 -20.15
CA PRO A 49 -0.55 -12.27 -19.33
C PRO A 49 0.01 -13.67 -19.10
N ASN A 50 1.34 -13.74 -19.02
CA ASN A 50 2.05 -14.87 -18.42
C ASN A 50 2.75 -14.35 -17.16
N SER A 51 2.54 -15.01 -16.02
CA SER A 51 3.17 -14.62 -14.76
C SER A 51 3.99 -15.73 -14.17
N SER A 52 5.30 -15.51 -14.13
CA SER A 52 6.22 -16.33 -13.34
C SER A 52 6.11 -16.03 -11.84
N TYR A 53 5.70 -14.82 -11.46
CA TYR A 53 5.75 -14.36 -10.07
C TYR A 53 4.80 -15.14 -9.15
N VAL A 54 3.48 -15.09 -9.41
CA VAL A 54 2.53 -15.83 -8.57
C VAL A 54 2.70 -17.33 -8.71
N THR A 55 3.22 -17.80 -9.84
CA THR A 55 3.57 -19.21 -10.04
C THR A 55 4.70 -19.64 -9.09
N MET A 56 5.79 -18.87 -9.03
CA MET A 56 6.90 -19.12 -8.12
C MET A 56 6.44 -19.04 -6.66
N PHE A 57 5.63 -18.03 -6.31
CA PHE A 57 5.08 -17.87 -4.97
C PHE A 57 4.23 -19.08 -4.56
N ALA A 58 3.36 -19.57 -5.43
CA ALA A 58 2.55 -20.77 -5.17
C ALA A 58 3.42 -22.00 -4.92
N VAL A 59 4.47 -22.19 -5.73
CA VAL A 59 5.38 -23.35 -5.61
C VAL A 59 6.21 -23.28 -4.33
N SER A 60 6.82 -22.13 -4.02
CA SER A 60 7.69 -21.96 -2.86
C SER A 60 6.91 -22.08 -1.54
N THR A 61 5.71 -21.51 -1.50
CA THR A 61 4.85 -21.54 -0.32
C THR A 61 3.95 -22.77 -0.24
N GLY A 62 3.82 -23.56 -1.32
CA GLY A 62 2.88 -24.68 -1.36
C GLY A 62 1.44 -24.25 -1.12
N SER A 63 1.04 -23.11 -1.68
CA SER A 63 -0.27 -22.49 -1.51
C SER A 63 -0.89 -22.13 -2.86
N VAL A 64 -2.21 -21.93 -2.88
CA VAL A 64 -2.84 -21.26 -4.03
C VAL A 64 -2.37 -19.81 -4.07
N ALA A 65 -1.90 -19.36 -5.23
CA ALA A 65 -1.58 -17.96 -5.48
C ALA A 65 -2.38 -17.42 -6.66
N VAL A 66 -2.83 -16.18 -6.53
CA VAL A 66 -3.70 -15.50 -7.50
C VAL A 66 -3.07 -14.18 -7.88
N GLU A 67 -3.01 -13.89 -9.17
CA GLU A 67 -2.74 -12.55 -9.68
C GLU A 67 -4.03 -11.99 -10.27
N LEU A 68 -4.43 -10.81 -9.79
CA LEU A 68 -5.52 -10.03 -10.36
C LEU A 68 -4.92 -8.84 -11.10
N ARG A 69 -4.97 -8.85 -12.43
CA ARG A 69 -4.43 -7.76 -13.26
C ARG A 69 -5.51 -6.75 -13.63
N GLN A 70 -5.08 -5.66 -14.26
CA GLN A 70 -5.97 -4.60 -14.75
C GLN A 70 -6.75 -3.93 -13.61
N ILE A 71 -6.02 -3.54 -12.56
CA ILE A 71 -6.56 -2.75 -11.46
C ILE A 71 -5.83 -1.40 -11.45
N PRO A 72 -6.40 -0.31 -12.00
CA PRO A 72 -7.76 -0.21 -12.52
C PRO A 72 -7.91 -0.83 -13.92
N ASN A 73 -9.17 -1.06 -14.32
CA ASN A 73 -9.53 -1.41 -15.69
C ASN A 73 -9.32 -0.17 -16.56
N GLN A 74 -8.39 -0.22 -17.53
CA GLN A 74 -7.88 0.94 -18.24
C GLN A 74 -7.33 0.54 -19.64
N PRO A 75 -7.09 1.47 -20.57
CA PRO A 75 -7.33 2.92 -20.48
C PRO A 75 -8.81 3.31 -20.50
N ILE A 76 -9.14 4.49 -19.95
CA ILE A 76 -10.52 5.02 -19.90
C ILE A 76 -10.59 6.43 -20.51
N ARG A 77 -11.57 6.66 -21.39
CA ARG A 77 -12.07 8.01 -21.72
C ARG A 77 -13.37 8.25 -20.96
N PHE A 78 -13.48 9.38 -20.28
CA PHE A 78 -14.72 9.77 -19.62
C PHE A 78 -15.55 10.66 -20.53
N MET A 79 -16.85 10.36 -20.67
CA MET A 79 -17.70 11.09 -21.61
C MET A 79 -17.91 12.54 -21.20
N ALA A 80 -17.86 12.84 -19.90
CA ALA A 80 -17.95 14.19 -19.36
C ALA A 80 -16.61 14.96 -19.39
N ASP A 81 -15.50 14.33 -19.80
CA ASP A 81 -14.21 15.00 -19.93
C ASP A 81 -14.16 15.77 -21.26
N PRO A 82 -14.13 17.10 -21.27
CA PRO A 82 -14.12 17.88 -22.51
C PRO A 82 -12.87 17.64 -23.36
N THR A 83 -11.77 17.20 -22.76
CA THR A 83 -10.54 16.84 -23.50
C THR A 83 -10.67 15.50 -24.21
N GLN A 84 -11.67 14.69 -23.85
CA GLN A 84 -11.88 13.31 -24.30
C GLN A 84 -10.62 12.44 -24.19
N GLN A 85 -9.65 12.81 -23.35
CA GLN A 85 -8.35 12.15 -23.31
C GLN A 85 -8.45 10.72 -22.77
N SER A 86 -7.59 9.84 -23.28
CA SER A 86 -7.45 8.48 -22.79
C SER A 86 -6.58 8.49 -21.55
N ARG A 87 -7.15 8.12 -20.40
CA ARG A 87 -6.49 8.18 -19.09
C ARG A 87 -6.08 6.79 -18.61
N THR A 88 -4.98 6.74 -17.88
CA THR A 88 -4.42 5.54 -17.25
C THR A 88 -3.95 5.89 -15.84
N GLU A 89 -3.85 4.90 -14.97
CA GLU A 89 -3.19 5.01 -13.68
C GLU A 89 -3.72 6.21 -12.84
N ASP A 90 -2.81 7.09 -12.37
CA ASP A 90 -3.12 8.23 -11.49
C ASP A 90 -3.99 9.30 -12.18
N ALA A 91 -3.92 9.45 -13.50
CA ALA A 91 -4.79 10.36 -14.25
C ALA A 91 -6.28 9.99 -14.15
N ILE A 92 -6.61 8.69 -14.02
CA ILE A 92 -7.99 8.25 -13.80
C ILE A 92 -8.42 8.62 -12.37
N ILE A 93 -7.54 8.38 -11.39
CA ILE A 93 -7.81 8.68 -9.97
C ILE A 93 -8.07 10.18 -9.81
N ALA A 94 -7.15 11.00 -10.29
CA ALA A 94 -7.22 12.46 -10.21
C ALA A 94 -8.50 13.00 -10.86
N TRP A 95 -8.87 12.50 -12.04
CA TRP A 95 -10.12 12.90 -12.70
C TRP A 95 -11.36 12.54 -11.87
N THR A 96 -11.42 11.32 -11.29
CA THR A 96 -12.56 10.91 -10.47
C THR A 96 -12.65 11.71 -9.16
N TRP A 97 -11.52 12.12 -8.59
CA TRP A 97 -11.45 12.95 -7.40
C TRP A 97 -11.95 14.37 -7.69
N GLU A 98 -11.41 15.02 -8.72
CA GLU A 98 -11.84 16.35 -9.18
C GLU A 98 -13.35 16.35 -9.48
N THR A 99 -13.82 15.37 -10.25
CA THR A 99 -15.25 15.22 -10.59
C THR A 99 -16.12 15.07 -9.34
N PHE A 100 -15.70 14.26 -8.36
CA PHE A 100 -16.46 14.09 -7.11
C PHE A 100 -16.52 15.40 -6.33
N ILE A 101 -15.39 16.09 -6.18
CA ILE A 101 -15.28 17.33 -5.41
C ILE A 101 -16.11 18.46 -6.04
N GLU A 102 -16.02 18.63 -7.36
CA GLU A 102 -16.75 19.66 -8.10
C GLU A 102 -18.26 19.38 -8.17
N LYS A 103 -18.66 18.10 -8.20
CA LYS A 103 -20.08 17.69 -8.16
C LYS A 103 -20.60 17.52 -6.72
N ASN A 104 -20.28 18.46 -5.85
CA ASN A 104 -20.77 18.59 -4.46
C ASN A 104 -20.41 17.43 -3.49
N GLY A 105 -19.57 16.48 -3.91
CA GLY A 105 -19.11 15.37 -3.08
C GLY A 105 -20.22 14.41 -2.62
N THR A 106 -21.20 14.14 -3.48
CA THR A 106 -22.40 13.36 -3.11
C THR A 106 -22.44 11.94 -3.64
N ASN A 107 -21.85 11.67 -4.81
CA ASN A 107 -21.90 10.35 -5.44
C ASN A 107 -20.57 9.58 -5.28
N PRO A 108 -20.42 8.75 -4.22
CA PRO A 108 -19.17 8.03 -3.97
C PRO A 108 -18.83 7.02 -5.06
N TYR A 109 -19.81 6.55 -5.85
CA TYR A 109 -19.58 5.55 -6.88
C TYR A 109 -18.71 6.04 -8.03
N ILE A 110 -18.51 7.36 -8.19
CA ILE A 110 -17.60 7.95 -9.17
C ILE A 110 -16.13 7.71 -8.82
N LEU A 111 -15.80 7.48 -7.54
CA LEU A 111 -14.41 7.37 -7.09
C LEU A 111 -13.81 6.03 -7.54
N LEU A 112 -12.67 6.09 -8.24
CA LEU A 112 -12.07 4.91 -8.89
C LEU A 112 -11.74 3.76 -7.93
N TYR A 113 -11.40 4.05 -6.68
CA TYR A 113 -11.11 3.01 -5.69
C TYR A 113 -12.30 2.10 -5.38
N MET A 114 -13.54 2.55 -5.63
CA MET A 114 -14.74 1.74 -5.44
C MET A 114 -14.77 0.52 -6.37
N PRO A 115 -14.76 0.69 -7.71
CA PRO A 115 -14.72 -0.46 -8.61
C PRO A 115 -13.43 -1.28 -8.46
N MET A 116 -12.28 -0.66 -8.17
CA MET A 116 -11.03 -1.39 -7.91
C MET A 116 -11.14 -2.36 -6.72
N THR A 117 -11.65 -1.87 -5.58
CA THR A 117 -11.87 -2.69 -4.38
C THR A 117 -12.85 -3.81 -4.64
N LYS A 118 -13.96 -3.51 -5.33
CA LYS A 118 -14.96 -4.52 -5.67
C LYS A 118 -14.39 -5.59 -6.61
N ALA A 119 -13.52 -5.24 -7.56
CA ALA A 119 -12.84 -6.20 -8.42
C ALA A 119 -11.94 -7.16 -7.62
N ALA A 120 -11.19 -6.67 -6.64
CA ALA A 120 -10.41 -7.51 -5.73
C ALA A 120 -11.29 -8.49 -4.92
N VAL A 121 -12.45 -8.04 -4.44
CA VAL A 121 -13.42 -8.92 -3.76
C VAL A 121 -13.98 -9.98 -4.71
N ARG A 122 -14.31 -9.61 -5.96
CA ARG A 122 -14.80 -10.55 -6.98
C ARG A 122 -13.73 -11.54 -7.43
N ALA A 123 -12.46 -11.18 -7.36
CA ALA A 123 -11.36 -12.11 -7.63
C ALA A 123 -11.29 -13.23 -6.58
N MET A 124 -11.56 -12.93 -5.31
CA MET A 124 -11.70 -13.97 -4.28
C MET A 124 -12.88 -14.90 -4.59
N ASP A 125 -14.05 -14.34 -4.93
CA ASP A 125 -15.24 -15.13 -5.32
C ASP A 125 -14.95 -16.05 -6.51
N THR A 126 -14.30 -15.51 -7.54
CA THR A 126 -13.95 -16.23 -8.77
C THR A 126 -12.95 -17.35 -8.49
N THR A 127 -11.96 -17.09 -7.62
CA THR A 127 -10.98 -18.10 -7.21
C THR A 127 -11.67 -19.24 -6.49
N GLU A 128 -12.51 -18.96 -5.50
CA GLU A 128 -13.25 -19.97 -4.74
C GLU A 128 -14.15 -20.82 -5.65
N GLN A 129 -14.88 -20.18 -6.56
CA GLN A 129 -15.76 -20.86 -7.51
C GLN A 129 -14.98 -21.75 -8.50
N LEU A 130 -13.87 -21.25 -9.05
CA LEU A 130 -13.05 -22.01 -9.99
C LEU A 130 -12.42 -23.23 -9.30
N LEU A 131 -11.81 -23.04 -8.12
CA LEU A 131 -11.22 -24.16 -7.38
C LEU A 131 -12.26 -25.22 -7.03
N LYS A 132 -13.46 -24.81 -6.62
CA LYS A 132 -14.56 -25.74 -6.35
C LYS A 132 -14.96 -26.52 -7.61
N LYS A 133 -15.08 -25.85 -8.75
CA LYS A 133 -15.42 -26.47 -10.04
C LYS A 133 -14.37 -27.49 -10.46
N GLU A 134 -13.10 -27.13 -10.34
CA GLU A 134 -11.95 -27.97 -10.69
C GLU A 134 -11.59 -28.99 -9.60
N ARG A 135 -12.41 -29.10 -8.54
CA ARG A 135 -12.27 -30.05 -7.41
C ARG A 135 -10.95 -29.91 -6.64
N PHE A 136 -10.38 -28.71 -6.60
CA PHE A 136 -9.28 -28.36 -5.70
C PHE A 136 -9.80 -27.93 -4.32
N PRO A 137 -8.96 -28.03 -3.27
CA PRO A 137 -9.27 -27.43 -1.98
C PRO A 137 -9.50 -25.91 -2.09
N VAL A 138 -10.59 -25.43 -1.48
CA VAL A 138 -10.98 -24.02 -1.51
C VAL A 138 -10.44 -23.29 -0.27
N PRO A 139 -9.66 -22.21 -0.44
CA PRO A 139 -9.14 -21.43 0.68
C PRO A 139 -10.28 -20.71 1.40
N LYS A 140 -10.16 -20.59 2.73
CA LYS A 140 -11.10 -19.80 3.55
C LYS A 140 -10.62 -18.37 3.78
N ASN A 141 -9.31 -18.18 3.69
CA ASN A 141 -8.65 -16.92 3.98
C ASN A 141 -7.75 -16.49 2.81
N PHE A 142 -7.54 -15.19 2.70
CA PHE A 142 -6.62 -14.58 1.76
C PHE A 142 -5.61 -13.70 2.50
N VAL A 143 -4.38 -13.70 1.99
CA VAL A 143 -3.41 -12.63 2.19
C VAL A 143 -3.38 -11.80 0.92
N VAL A 144 -3.68 -10.51 1.04
CA VAL A 144 -3.76 -9.60 -0.12
C VAL A 144 -2.56 -8.66 -0.15
N ALA A 145 -2.01 -8.40 -1.32
CA ALA A 145 -0.89 -7.47 -1.50
C ALA A 145 -0.98 -6.73 -2.83
N GLY A 146 -0.38 -5.55 -2.92
CA GLY A 146 -0.34 -4.77 -4.14
C GLY A 146 0.50 -3.51 -3.96
N LEU A 147 1.02 -2.98 -5.06
CA LEU A 147 1.91 -1.80 -5.05
C LEU A 147 1.15 -0.53 -5.41
N SER A 148 1.56 0.60 -4.81
CA SER A 148 1.07 1.93 -5.15
C SER A 148 -0.45 2.00 -4.96
N LYS A 149 -1.21 2.48 -5.94
CA LYS A 149 -2.68 2.41 -6.02
C LYS A 149 -3.28 1.01 -5.83
N ARG A 150 -2.56 -0.07 -6.14
CA ARG A 150 -2.99 -1.44 -5.76
C ARG A 150 -2.70 -1.73 -4.29
N GLY A 151 -1.71 -1.10 -3.69
CA GLY A 151 -1.54 -1.00 -2.25
C GLY A 151 -2.70 -0.28 -1.57
N TRP A 152 -3.25 0.76 -2.21
CA TRP A 152 -4.49 1.41 -1.74
C TRP A 152 -5.65 0.43 -1.80
N THR A 153 -5.77 -0.27 -2.92
CA THR A 153 -6.80 -1.31 -3.10
C THR A 153 -6.62 -2.45 -2.10
N THR A 154 -5.39 -2.76 -1.70
CA THR A 154 -5.08 -3.77 -0.69
C THR A 154 -5.65 -3.37 0.67
N TRP A 155 -5.42 -2.11 1.08
CA TRP A 155 -6.03 -1.54 2.27
C TRP A 155 -7.56 -1.59 2.23
N THR A 156 -8.18 -1.06 1.18
CA THR A 156 -9.64 -0.98 1.09
C THR A 156 -10.28 -2.37 0.96
N THR A 157 -9.62 -3.33 0.32
CA THR A 157 -10.07 -4.73 0.25
C THR A 157 -10.07 -5.38 1.64
N ALA A 158 -9.06 -5.10 2.46
CA ALA A 158 -9.01 -5.56 3.85
C ALA A 158 -10.07 -4.90 4.74
N ALA A 159 -10.49 -3.67 4.40
CA ALA A 159 -11.57 -2.95 5.09
C ALA A 159 -12.98 -3.43 4.70
N VAL A 160 -13.12 -4.25 3.64
CA VAL A 160 -14.42 -4.85 3.31
C VAL A 160 -14.74 -5.90 4.36
N ASN A 161 -15.84 -5.73 5.08
CA ASN A 161 -16.29 -6.64 6.15
C ASN A 161 -16.81 -7.98 5.60
N ASN A 162 -15.93 -8.75 4.95
CA ASN A 162 -16.19 -10.07 4.40
C ASN A 162 -15.48 -11.20 5.19
N ARG A 163 -14.62 -10.84 6.16
CA ARG A 163 -13.82 -11.74 7.03
C ARG A 163 -12.90 -12.73 6.31
N ARG A 164 -12.79 -12.67 4.97
CA ARG A 164 -11.90 -13.55 4.18
C ARG A 164 -10.47 -13.04 4.13
N VAL A 165 -10.25 -11.73 4.26
CA VAL A 165 -8.91 -11.17 4.32
C VAL A 165 -8.35 -11.33 5.73
N SER A 166 -7.38 -12.22 5.88
CA SER A 166 -6.72 -12.50 7.17
C SER A 166 -5.45 -11.69 7.39
N ALA A 167 -4.85 -11.22 6.30
CA ALA A 167 -3.70 -10.34 6.31
C ALA A 167 -3.64 -9.48 5.05
N ALA A 168 -3.02 -8.31 5.16
CA ALA A 168 -2.87 -7.37 4.07
C ALA A 168 -1.46 -6.75 4.05
N VAL A 169 -0.89 -6.65 2.85
CA VAL A 169 0.46 -6.13 2.60
C VAL A 169 0.41 -5.01 1.57
N PRO A 170 0.01 -3.79 1.98
CA PRO A 170 0.11 -2.62 1.11
C PRO A 170 1.58 -2.26 0.91
N ILE A 171 1.98 -2.10 -0.35
CA ILE A 171 3.37 -1.82 -0.74
C ILE A 171 3.44 -0.44 -1.40
N VAL A 172 4.43 0.37 -1.02
CA VAL A 172 4.63 1.76 -1.47
C VAL A 172 3.33 2.54 -1.46
N LEU A 173 2.64 2.51 -0.31
CA LEU A 173 1.42 3.28 -0.07
C LEU A 173 1.14 3.48 1.43
N ASP A 174 1.81 4.47 2.01
CA ASP A 174 1.69 4.94 3.40
C ASP A 174 1.02 6.32 3.51
N ILE A 175 0.31 6.80 2.47
CA ILE A 175 -0.32 8.13 2.49
C ILE A 175 -1.72 8.17 3.16
N LEU A 176 -1.90 7.44 4.27
CA LEU A 176 -3.15 7.43 5.05
C LEU A 176 -3.36 8.76 5.77
N ASN A 177 -4.59 9.10 6.16
CA ASN A 177 -4.89 10.47 6.62
C ASN A 177 -4.54 11.48 5.53
N LEU A 178 -5.04 11.20 4.34
CA LEU A 178 -4.69 11.73 3.03
C LEU A 178 -4.50 13.24 3.05
N ARG A 179 -5.47 13.98 3.59
CA ARG A 179 -5.43 15.44 3.64
C ARG A 179 -4.21 15.96 4.40
N LYS A 180 -3.92 15.39 5.59
CA LYS A 180 -2.77 15.81 6.40
C LYS A 180 -1.46 15.41 5.73
N ASN A 181 -1.40 14.19 5.21
CA ASN A 181 -0.20 13.65 4.61
C ASN A 181 0.21 14.39 3.31
N VAL A 182 -0.75 14.71 2.43
CA VAL A 182 -0.48 15.50 1.21
C VAL A 182 -0.03 16.92 1.56
N LYS A 183 -0.62 17.54 2.58
CA LYS A 183 -0.17 18.86 3.07
C LYS A 183 1.24 18.81 3.65
N HIS A 184 1.56 17.75 4.39
CA HIS A 184 2.89 17.52 4.95
C HIS A 184 3.93 17.33 3.85
N GLN A 185 3.65 16.50 2.86
CA GLN A 185 4.49 16.31 1.69
C GLN A 185 4.85 17.66 1.04
N TYR A 186 3.85 18.50 0.77
CA TYR A 186 4.08 19.82 0.17
C TYR A 186 5.01 20.70 1.01
N ARG A 187 4.80 20.73 2.34
CA ARG A 187 5.64 21.49 3.27
C ARG A 187 7.06 20.95 3.34
N SER A 188 7.20 19.62 3.32
CA SER A 188 8.49 18.93 3.39
C SER A 188 9.37 19.21 2.16
N LEU A 189 8.75 19.22 0.97
CA LEU A 189 9.43 19.44 -0.31
C LEU A 189 9.49 20.92 -0.72
N ALA A 190 8.77 21.79 -0.01
CA ALA A 190 8.47 23.16 -0.42
C ALA A 190 7.99 23.23 -1.89
N GLY A 191 7.01 22.39 -2.21
CA GLY A 191 6.49 22.21 -3.57
C GLY A 191 5.87 20.83 -3.80
N TRP A 192 5.44 20.59 -5.04
CA TRP A 192 4.93 19.29 -5.49
C TRP A 192 6.03 18.46 -6.16
N THR A 193 5.92 17.14 -6.01
CA THR A 193 6.75 16.18 -6.74
C THR A 193 6.24 15.98 -8.17
N PHE A 194 7.11 15.61 -9.11
CA PHE A 194 6.66 15.29 -10.48
C PHE A 194 5.71 14.09 -10.51
N ALA A 195 5.86 13.18 -9.54
CA ALA A 195 4.95 12.06 -9.36
C ALA A 195 3.50 12.51 -9.05
N PHE A 196 3.31 13.75 -8.58
CA PHE A 196 2.01 14.32 -8.27
C PHE A 196 1.39 15.06 -9.47
N TYR A 197 1.99 14.96 -10.66
CA TYR A 197 1.60 15.74 -11.84
C TYR A 197 0.11 15.58 -12.20
N ASP A 198 -0.40 14.36 -12.27
CA ASP A 198 -1.81 14.09 -12.61
C ASP A 198 -2.78 14.78 -11.64
N TYR A 199 -2.46 14.74 -10.34
CA TYR A 199 -3.25 15.41 -9.31
C TYR A 199 -3.13 16.94 -9.39
N TYR A 200 -1.94 17.45 -9.73
CA TYR A 200 -1.70 18.88 -9.91
C TYR A 200 -2.52 19.45 -11.07
N VAL A 201 -2.50 18.80 -12.24
CA VAL A 201 -3.24 19.26 -13.42
C VAL A 201 -4.75 19.12 -13.28
N SER A 202 -5.23 18.19 -12.45
CA SER A 202 -6.63 18.07 -12.02
C SER A 202 -6.97 18.91 -10.77
N ASN A 203 -6.21 19.97 -10.52
CA ASN A 203 -6.47 20.97 -9.48
C ASN A 203 -6.59 20.44 -8.03
N ILE A 204 -6.25 19.17 -7.77
CA ILE A 204 -6.40 18.54 -6.45
C ILE A 204 -5.73 19.33 -5.32
N PRO A 205 -4.52 19.89 -5.49
CA PRO A 205 -3.92 20.80 -4.50
C PRO A 205 -4.81 21.95 -4.03
N ARG A 206 -5.63 22.52 -4.91
CA ARG A 206 -6.53 23.64 -4.58
C ARG A 206 -7.70 23.20 -3.71
N TYR A 207 -8.04 21.91 -3.76
CA TYR A 207 -9.16 21.35 -3.03
C TYR A 207 -8.81 20.81 -1.64
N LEU A 208 -7.55 20.85 -1.21
CA LEU A 208 -7.12 20.28 0.08
C LEU A 208 -7.84 20.85 1.31
N ASP A 209 -8.40 22.05 1.22
CA ASP A 209 -9.20 22.69 2.26
C ASP A 209 -10.71 22.76 1.94
N ASN A 210 -11.11 22.22 0.79
CA ASN A 210 -12.52 22.12 0.41
C ASN A 210 -13.22 21.03 1.26
N PRO A 211 -14.41 21.29 1.83
CA PRO A 211 -15.18 20.28 2.58
C PRO A 211 -15.47 18.99 1.79
N ASN A 212 -15.65 19.09 0.47
CA ASN A 212 -15.87 17.91 -0.39
C ASN A 212 -14.63 17.04 -0.54
N PHE A 213 -13.41 17.59 -0.38
CA PHE A 213 -12.21 16.78 -0.29
C PHE A 213 -12.22 15.92 0.98
N GLN A 214 -12.69 16.46 2.10
CA GLN A 214 -12.85 15.66 3.32
C GLN A 214 -13.90 14.57 3.14
N LYS A 215 -15.07 14.89 2.57
CA LYS A 215 -16.09 13.86 2.24
C LYS A 215 -15.51 12.75 1.36
N MET A 216 -14.68 13.10 0.38
CA MET A 216 -14.00 12.13 -0.46
C MET A 216 -13.05 11.26 0.37
N ALA A 217 -12.17 11.87 1.18
CA ALA A 217 -11.24 11.16 2.04
C ALA A 217 -11.97 10.21 3.02
N ASP A 218 -13.11 10.61 3.58
CA ASP A 218 -13.95 9.77 4.45
C ASP A 218 -14.42 8.48 3.74
N ILE A 219 -14.42 8.49 2.41
CA ILE A 219 -14.89 7.41 1.53
C ILE A 219 -13.75 6.56 0.95
N ILE A 220 -12.58 7.13 0.68
CA ILE A 220 -11.49 6.39 0.01
C ILE A 220 -10.30 6.14 0.90
N ASP A 221 -10.03 6.99 1.89
CA ASP A 221 -8.85 6.90 2.72
C ASP A 221 -8.93 5.67 3.63
N PRO A 222 -7.94 4.76 3.60
CA PRO A 222 -7.88 3.64 4.53
C PRO A 222 -7.96 4.05 6.00
N TYR A 223 -7.53 5.25 6.34
CA TYR A 223 -7.62 5.83 7.68
C TYR A 223 -9.08 5.91 8.20
N SER A 224 -10.05 6.05 7.32
CA SER A 224 -11.47 6.07 7.67
C SER A 224 -11.99 4.69 8.13
N TYR A 225 -11.18 3.64 8.00
CA TYR A 225 -11.55 2.25 8.26
C TYR A 225 -10.68 1.54 9.29
N LEU A 226 -9.91 2.26 10.12
CA LEU A 226 -8.95 1.66 11.05
C LEU A 226 -9.56 0.55 11.93
N ASP A 227 -10.79 0.75 12.42
CA ASP A 227 -11.52 -0.24 13.23
C ASP A 227 -11.77 -1.57 12.49
N ARG A 228 -11.86 -1.53 11.15
CA ARG A 228 -12.09 -2.72 10.32
C ARG A 228 -10.84 -3.58 10.16
N TYR A 229 -9.67 -3.04 10.50
CA TYR A 229 -8.41 -3.79 10.47
C TYR A 229 -8.10 -4.50 11.79
N ALA A 230 -8.93 -4.38 12.83
CA ALA A 230 -8.66 -4.95 14.15
C ALA A 230 -8.36 -6.46 14.16
N GLN A 231 -8.84 -7.20 13.15
CA GLN A 231 -8.61 -8.65 12.99
C GLN A 231 -7.72 -9.00 11.78
N VAL A 232 -7.20 -7.99 11.08
CA VAL A 232 -6.34 -8.16 9.90
C VAL A 232 -4.89 -7.99 10.33
N LYS A 233 -4.04 -8.96 10.01
CA LYS A 233 -2.58 -8.80 10.20
C LYS A 233 -2.04 -7.87 9.12
N LEU A 234 -1.43 -6.77 9.53
CA LEU A 234 -0.91 -5.76 8.60
C LEU A 234 0.61 -5.80 8.52
N PHE A 235 1.13 -5.77 7.30
CA PHE A 235 2.55 -5.58 7.03
C PHE A 235 2.75 -4.56 5.93
N GLN A 236 3.20 -3.37 6.28
CA GLN A 236 3.45 -2.30 5.34
C GLN A 236 4.88 -2.41 4.80
N ILE A 237 5.06 -2.35 3.48
CA ILE A 237 6.38 -2.33 2.85
C ILE A 237 6.54 -1.03 2.08
N GLN A 238 7.45 -0.16 2.50
CA GLN A 238 7.62 1.18 1.95
C GLN A 238 9.02 1.38 1.36
N ALA A 239 9.14 2.39 0.52
CA ALA A 239 10.39 2.85 -0.06
C ALA A 239 10.92 4.06 0.72
N SER A 240 12.24 4.17 0.87
CA SER A 240 12.87 5.27 1.60
C SER A 240 13.19 6.48 0.73
N ASN A 241 13.25 6.29 -0.58
CA ASN A 241 13.46 7.34 -1.57
C ASN A 241 12.26 7.47 -2.53
N ASP A 242 11.07 7.13 -2.05
CA ASP A 242 9.83 7.17 -2.83
C ASP A 242 9.55 8.58 -3.39
N GLU A 243 9.25 8.68 -4.68
CA GLU A 243 8.96 9.96 -5.35
C GLU A 243 7.56 10.49 -5.06
N PHE A 244 6.63 9.64 -4.61
CA PHE A 244 5.26 9.98 -4.23
C PHE A 244 5.13 10.28 -2.74
N PHE A 245 5.82 9.53 -1.87
CA PHE A 245 5.54 9.53 -0.43
C PHE A 245 6.77 9.88 0.40
N VAL A 246 6.56 10.62 1.49
CA VAL A 246 7.67 11.07 2.34
C VAL A 246 7.92 10.04 3.45
N PRO A 247 9.19 9.81 3.86
CA PRO A 247 9.52 8.72 4.80
C PRO A 247 8.89 8.79 6.19
N ASP A 248 8.34 9.95 6.55
CA ASP A 248 7.65 10.25 7.81
C ASP A 248 6.12 10.31 7.66
N SER A 249 5.56 9.77 6.57
CA SER A 249 4.11 9.73 6.34
C SER A 249 3.33 8.97 7.43
N GLU A 250 3.95 8.00 8.11
CA GLU A 250 3.35 7.27 9.24
C GLU A 250 3.02 8.16 10.44
N ASP A 251 3.60 9.35 10.55
CA ASP A 251 3.36 10.29 11.66
C ASP A 251 1.89 10.72 11.74
N TYR A 252 1.15 10.56 10.65
CA TYR A 252 -0.24 10.98 10.54
C TYR A 252 -1.25 9.86 10.79
N PHE A 253 -0.82 8.61 11.03
CA PHE A 253 -1.74 7.51 11.26
C PHE A 253 -1.24 6.34 12.13
N TRP A 254 0.07 6.24 12.38
CA TRP A 254 0.66 5.05 13.02
C TRP A 254 0.08 4.76 14.39
N ASP A 255 -0.02 5.77 15.25
CA ASP A 255 -0.47 5.60 16.63
C ASP A 255 -1.93 5.16 16.68
N ASP A 256 -2.79 5.78 15.86
CA ASP A 256 -4.19 5.38 15.72
C ASP A 256 -4.31 3.96 15.15
N LEU A 257 -3.53 3.63 14.12
CA LEU A 257 -3.50 2.29 13.55
C LEU A 257 -3.06 1.23 14.58
N GLN A 258 -2.00 1.50 15.34
CA GLN A 258 -1.53 0.63 16.42
C GLN A 258 -2.59 0.45 17.51
N MET A 259 -3.24 1.54 17.90
CA MET A 259 -4.31 1.52 18.90
C MET A 259 -5.50 0.65 18.43
N LYS A 260 -5.89 0.74 17.15
CA LYS A 260 -7.03 -0.02 16.61
C LYS A 260 -6.71 -1.48 16.27
N THR A 261 -5.48 -1.78 15.88
CA THR A 261 -5.10 -3.11 15.37
C THR A 261 -4.31 -3.95 16.37
N GLY A 262 -3.79 -3.35 17.43
CA GLY A 262 -2.93 -4.04 18.40
C GLY A 262 -1.53 -4.39 17.86
N GLY A 263 -1.21 -4.00 16.62
CA GLY A 263 0.11 -4.16 16.02
C GLY A 263 0.08 -4.27 14.50
N THR A 264 0.84 -3.41 13.83
CA THR A 264 1.22 -3.56 12.41
C THR A 264 2.73 -3.72 12.30
N LEU A 265 3.18 -4.45 11.28
CA LEU A 265 4.59 -4.50 10.89
C LEU A 265 4.85 -3.42 9.84
N LEU A 266 6.06 -2.86 9.84
CA LEU A 266 6.53 -1.91 8.84
C LEU A 266 7.95 -2.31 8.43
N ARG A 267 8.19 -2.43 7.12
CA ARG A 267 9.53 -2.54 6.54
C ARG A 267 9.70 -1.40 5.56
N ARG A 268 10.70 -0.56 5.78
CA ARG A 268 11.15 0.42 4.78
C ARG A 268 12.41 -0.09 4.12
N ILE A 269 12.40 -0.18 2.79
CA ILE A 269 13.56 -0.61 2.02
C ILE A 269 14.45 0.64 1.76
N PRO A 270 15.72 0.63 2.21
CA PRO A 270 16.63 1.73 1.99
C PRO A 270 17.01 1.85 0.49
N ASN A 271 17.33 3.04 0.01
CA ASN A 271 17.95 3.27 -1.32
C ASN A 271 17.11 2.79 -2.51
N THR A 272 15.79 2.90 -2.41
CA THR A 272 14.86 2.56 -3.49
C THR A 272 13.72 3.57 -3.52
N GLY A 273 13.30 3.93 -4.75
CA GLY A 273 12.13 4.74 -5.03
C GLY A 273 10.85 3.92 -5.15
N HIS A 274 9.84 4.54 -5.75
CA HIS A 274 8.47 4.02 -5.83
C HIS A 274 8.37 2.71 -6.64
N ASN A 275 9.26 2.52 -7.62
CA ASN A 275 9.41 1.24 -8.32
C ASN A 275 10.26 0.24 -7.48
N ILE A 276 9.76 -0.02 -6.27
CA ILE A 276 10.45 -0.74 -5.20
C ILE A 276 10.94 -2.12 -5.62
N GLN A 277 12.15 -2.48 -5.19
CA GLN A 277 12.74 -3.81 -5.39
C GLN A 277 13.05 -4.49 -4.05
N GLY A 278 13.32 -5.80 -4.08
CA GLY A 278 13.81 -6.53 -2.91
C GLY A 278 12.78 -6.76 -1.77
N TYR A 279 11.49 -6.66 -2.07
CA TYR A 279 10.42 -6.89 -1.08
C TYR A 279 9.89 -8.34 -1.03
N MET A 280 10.13 -9.13 -2.08
CA MET A 280 9.51 -10.45 -2.28
C MET A 280 9.78 -11.42 -1.12
N GLU A 281 11.02 -11.52 -0.67
CA GLU A 281 11.39 -12.39 0.46
C GLU A 281 10.64 -12.01 1.75
N SER A 282 10.45 -10.70 1.96
CA SER A 282 9.71 -10.19 3.11
C SER A 282 8.24 -10.54 3.03
N LEU A 283 7.65 -10.37 1.84
CA LEU A 283 6.26 -10.70 1.57
C LEU A 283 6.00 -12.20 1.74
N GLU A 284 6.87 -13.05 1.20
CA GLU A 284 6.79 -14.50 1.35
C GLU A 284 6.94 -14.95 2.81
N SER A 285 7.92 -14.41 3.53
CA SER A 285 8.13 -14.73 4.95
C SER A 285 6.94 -14.32 5.82
N PHE A 286 6.35 -13.15 5.55
CA PHE A 286 5.14 -12.71 6.22
C PHE A 286 3.95 -13.62 5.90
N TYR A 287 3.75 -13.94 4.62
CA TYR A 287 2.70 -14.87 4.18
C TYR A 287 2.81 -16.22 4.89
N LEU A 288 4.00 -16.84 4.91
CA LEU A 288 4.24 -18.12 5.57
C LEU A 288 3.95 -18.03 7.08
N SER A 289 4.37 -16.94 7.72
CA SER A 289 4.07 -16.70 9.14
C SER A 289 2.57 -16.63 9.41
N VAL A 290 1.80 -15.97 8.54
CA VAL A 290 0.34 -15.89 8.65
C VAL A 290 -0.29 -17.27 8.41
N ALA A 291 0.13 -17.96 7.35
CA ALA A 291 -0.44 -19.23 6.93
C ALA A 291 -0.20 -20.35 7.96
N ASP A 292 0.99 -20.35 8.57
CA ASP A 292 1.40 -21.32 9.60
C ASP A 292 1.00 -20.87 11.01
N ARG A 293 0.25 -19.77 11.13
CA ARG A 293 -0.25 -19.22 12.41
C ARG A 293 0.87 -18.93 13.41
N GLN A 294 2.03 -18.50 12.91
CA GLN A 294 3.13 -18.03 13.74
C GLN A 294 2.72 -16.76 14.48
N ILE A 295 3.27 -16.58 15.69
CA ILE A 295 3.12 -15.32 16.41
C ILE A 295 4.07 -14.31 15.79
N LEU A 296 3.50 -13.29 15.14
CA LEU A 296 4.28 -12.21 14.54
C LEU A 296 5.04 -11.41 15.61
N PRO A 297 6.17 -10.78 15.28
CA PRO A 297 6.81 -9.79 16.15
C PRO A 297 5.83 -8.67 16.52
N SER A 298 5.97 -8.12 17.73
CA SER A 298 5.28 -6.88 18.12
C SER A 298 6.34 -5.82 18.29
N PHE A 299 6.18 -4.72 17.57
CA PHE A 299 7.08 -3.60 17.58
C PHE A 299 6.26 -2.32 17.81
N LYS A 300 6.67 -1.55 18.81
CA LYS A 300 6.17 -0.20 19.06
C LYS A 300 7.36 0.73 19.06
N TRP A 301 7.14 1.98 18.68
CA TRP A 301 8.15 3.00 18.84
C TRP A 301 7.54 4.28 19.39
N THR A 302 8.38 5.06 20.06
CA THR A 302 8.10 6.46 20.36
C THR A 302 9.17 7.32 19.72
N ARG A 303 8.79 8.54 19.33
CA ARG A 303 9.68 9.52 18.74
C ARG A 303 9.58 10.82 19.52
N THR A 304 10.73 11.41 19.83
CA THR A 304 10.80 12.72 20.49
C THR A 304 11.80 13.57 19.74
N ILE A 305 11.46 14.81 19.45
CA ILE A 305 12.33 15.75 18.77
C ILE A 305 12.47 16.97 19.68
N ASN A 306 13.68 17.48 19.85
CA ASN A 306 13.95 18.77 20.45
C ASN A 306 14.75 19.64 19.48
N GLU A 307 15.16 20.83 19.92
CA GLU A 307 15.88 21.81 19.07
C GLU A 307 17.21 21.29 18.53
N THR A 308 17.81 20.28 19.17
CA THR A 308 19.17 19.82 18.87
C THR A 308 19.23 18.41 18.27
N HIS A 309 18.30 17.52 18.66
CA HIS A 309 18.35 16.10 18.27
C HIS A 309 16.94 15.49 18.20
N GLY A 310 16.81 14.46 17.37
CA GLY A 310 15.71 13.50 17.40
C GLY A 310 16.09 12.28 18.24
N ARG A 311 15.11 11.63 18.87
CA ARG A 311 15.26 10.34 19.50
C ARG A 311 14.15 9.40 19.09
N ILE A 312 14.52 8.19 18.68
CA ILE A 312 13.59 7.08 18.46
C ILE A 312 13.84 6.05 19.55
N ILE A 313 12.76 5.54 20.14
CA ILE A 313 12.81 4.44 21.11
C ILE A 313 11.97 3.31 20.55
N GLY A 314 12.63 2.24 20.07
CA GLY A 314 11.96 1.01 19.65
C GLY A 314 11.79 0.04 20.81
N VAL A 315 10.61 -0.56 20.94
CA VAL A 315 10.27 -1.56 21.96
C VAL A 315 9.81 -2.82 21.26
N VAL A 316 10.58 -3.90 21.43
CA VAL A 316 10.19 -5.24 20.95
C VAL A 316 9.95 -6.15 22.15
N ASN A 317 8.74 -6.67 22.25
CA ASN A 317 8.41 -7.71 23.21
C ASN A 317 8.71 -9.08 22.60
N PHE A 318 9.37 -9.96 23.34
CA PHE A 318 9.61 -11.35 22.92
C PHE A 318 9.32 -12.34 24.05
N SER A 319 9.13 -13.61 23.70
CA SER A 319 8.83 -14.67 24.65
C SER A 319 9.20 -16.03 24.06
N ALA A 320 9.05 -17.13 24.81
CA ALA A 320 9.26 -18.47 24.26
C ALA A 320 8.43 -18.76 22.99
N ARG A 321 7.30 -18.06 22.78
CA ARG A 321 6.44 -18.21 21.60
C ARG A 321 6.52 -17.03 20.63
N ARG A 322 7.23 -15.96 20.95
CA ARG A 322 7.35 -14.74 20.11
C ARG A 322 8.83 -14.51 19.79
N PRO A 323 9.20 -14.42 18.51
CA PRO A 323 10.61 -14.46 18.10
C PRO A 323 11.43 -13.35 18.77
N LYS A 324 12.61 -13.72 19.29
CA LYS A 324 13.62 -12.78 19.79
C LYS A 324 14.30 -12.09 18.61
N PRO A 325 14.49 -10.75 18.62
CA PRO A 325 15.30 -10.07 17.63
C PRO A 325 16.73 -10.60 17.60
N ILE A 326 17.24 -10.88 16.39
CA ILE A 326 18.62 -11.35 16.16
C ILE A 326 19.58 -10.21 15.85
N ASN A 327 19.07 -9.09 15.31
CA ASN A 327 19.83 -7.90 14.97
C ASN A 327 18.90 -6.68 15.02
N ALA A 328 19.49 -5.51 15.24
CA ALA A 328 18.82 -4.23 15.10
C ALA A 328 19.74 -3.27 14.34
N THR A 329 19.21 -2.64 13.30
CA THR A 329 19.97 -1.74 12.42
C THR A 329 19.17 -0.47 12.17
N ALA A 330 19.81 0.69 12.37
CA ALA A 330 19.28 1.98 12.01
C ALA A 330 19.55 2.26 10.53
N TYR A 331 18.69 3.07 9.93
CA TYR A 331 19.00 3.72 8.66
C TYR A 331 18.84 5.22 8.81
N HIS A 332 19.78 5.99 8.29
CA HIS A 332 19.75 7.45 8.29
C HIS A 332 20.20 8.00 6.94
N ALA A 333 19.67 9.16 6.57
CA ALA A 333 20.05 9.90 5.38
C ALA A 333 20.06 11.40 5.68
N ARG A 334 20.91 12.15 4.98
CA ARG A 334 20.92 13.62 5.02
C ARG A 334 20.51 14.16 3.67
N THR A 335 19.60 15.12 3.66
CA THR A 335 19.20 15.79 2.42
C THR A 335 20.32 16.69 1.90
N VAL A 336 20.41 16.84 0.57
CA VAL A 336 21.41 17.73 -0.06
C VAL A 336 21.14 19.21 0.27
N ASN A 337 19.90 19.53 0.64
CA ASN A 337 19.44 20.88 0.92
C ASN A 337 19.04 20.99 2.40
N ASP A 338 19.58 21.99 3.11
CA ASP A 338 19.28 22.24 4.53
C ASP A 338 17.91 22.92 4.75
N THR A 339 17.21 23.34 3.69
CA THR A 339 15.88 23.98 3.74
C THR A 339 14.73 23.05 3.34
N LYS A 340 15.03 21.88 2.77
CA LYS A 340 14.02 20.92 2.27
C LYS A 340 14.33 19.52 2.75
N ARG A 341 13.30 18.82 3.24
CA ARG A 341 13.38 17.40 3.59
C ARG A 341 13.01 16.54 2.37
N ASP A 342 13.87 16.58 1.35
CA ASP A 342 13.68 15.87 0.08
C ASP A 342 14.54 14.60 0.01
N PHE A 343 13.92 13.47 0.38
CA PHE A 343 14.54 12.15 0.37
C PHE A 343 14.28 11.36 -0.93
N ARG A 344 13.55 11.92 -1.90
CA ARG A 344 13.16 11.21 -3.13
C ARG A 344 14.39 10.78 -3.92
N GLN A 345 14.28 9.68 -4.68
CA GLN A 345 15.34 9.16 -5.53
C GLN A 345 15.59 10.07 -6.74
N ALA A 346 14.54 10.71 -7.25
CA ALA A 346 14.62 11.64 -8.36
C ALA A 346 13.76 12.90 -8.12
N LYS A 347 14.12 13.99 -8.81
CA LYS A 347 13.42 15.28 -8.73
C LYS A 347 13.45 15.99 -10.09
N LEU A 348 12.64 17.02 -10.25
CA LEU A 348 12.75 17.91 -11.42
C LEU A 348 13.93 18.86 -11.22
N ASP A 349 14.74 19.00 -12.25
CA ASP A 349 15.69 20.10 -12.37
C ASP A 349 14.93 21.41 -12.64
N SER A 350 15.20 22.45 -11.84
CA SER A 350 14.46 23.70 -11.92
C SER A 350 14.80 24.55 -13.15
N LYS A 351 15.90 24.27 -13.85
CA LYS A 351 16.33 25.00 -15.06
C LYS A 351 15.83 24.30 -16.32
N THR A 352 15.93 22.98 -16.38
CA THR A 352 15.61 22.19 -17.57
C THR A 352 14.22 21.56 -17.53
N GLY A 353 13.62 21.45 -16.35
CA GLY A 353 12.36 20.72 -16.15
C GLY A 353 12.49 19.20 -16.31
N GLN A 354 13.71 18.67 -16.50
CA GLN A 354 13.93 17.23 -16.66
C GLN A 354 14.00 16.52 -15.31
N ILE A 355 13.61 15.25 -15.29
CA ILE A 355 13.80 14.39 -14.11
C ILE A 355 15.28 14.04 -13.99
N VAL A 356 15.88 14.40 -12.87
CA VAL A 356 17.28 14.13 -12.52
C VAL A 356 17.36 13.32 -11.23
N GLN A 357 18.40 12.51 -11.09
CA GLN A 357 18.66 11.77 -9.84
C GLN A 357 18.94 12.75 -8.69
N ASN A 358 18.42 12.42 -7.53
CA ASN A 358 18.69 13.13 -6.28
C ASN A 358 19.58 12.20 -5.43
N PRO A 359 20.86 12.56 -5.20
CA PRO A 359 21.86 11.66 -4.64
C PRO A 359 21.71 11.51 -3.12
N ILE A 360 20.58 10.97 -2.68
CA ILE A 360 20.26 10.68 -1.28
C ILE A 360 20.47 9.21 -1.02
N VAL A 361 21.38 8.90 -0.09
CA VAL A 361 21.71 7.54 0.30
C VAL A 361 21.36 7.34 1.77
N TRP A 362 20.57 6.32 2.05
CA TRP A 362 20.30 5.79 3.37
C TRP A 362 21.42 4.86 3.78
N LEU A 363 22.19 5.29 4.78
CA LEU A 363 23.30 4.54 5.36
C LEU A 363 22.79 3.74 6.55
N ASN A 364 23.35 2.55 6.74
CA ASN A 364 23.08 1.74 7.91
C ASN A 364 23.98 2.14 9.08
N MET A 365 23.45 2.04 10.29
CA MET A 365 24.21 2.24 11.52
C MET A 365 23.82 1.14 12.52
N PRO A 366 24.78 0.46 13.16
CA PRO A 366 24.46 -0.51 14.20
C PRO A 366 23.82 0.20 15.40
N ILE A 367 22.87 -0.47 16.05
CA ILE A 367 22.18 0.08 17.23
C ILE A 367 22.66 -0.68 18.47
N GLN A 368 22.85 0.05 19.57
CA GLN A 368 23.04 -0.57 20.86
C GLN A 368 21.71 -1.17 21.34
N ILE A 369 21.68 -2.51 21.47
CA ILE A 369 20.54 -3.26 21.99
C ILE A 369 20.66 -3.32 23.51
N GLU A 370 19.78 -2.65 24.22
CA GLU A 370 19.66 -2.80 25.68
C GLU A 370 18.48 -3.74 25.98
N ALA A 371 18.76 -4.87 26.63
CA ALA A 371 17.74 -5.82 27.06
C ALA A 371 17.39 -5.55 28.53
N THR A 372 16.11 -5.34 28.82
CA THR A 372 15.61 -5.17 30.18
C THR A 372 14.48 -6.17 30.44
N ILE A 373 14.47 -6.77 31.63
CA ILE A 373 13.37 -7.65 32.08
C ILE A 373 12.33 -6.76 32.76
N ILE A 374 11.12 -6.70 32.20
CA ILE A 374 9.98 -6.00 32.82
C ILE A 374 8.86 -7.03 32.94
N ASN A 375 8.61 -7.51 34.17
CA ASN A 375 7.53 -8.46 34.51
C ASN A 375 7.47 -9.72 33.62
N ILE A 376 8.36 -10.70 33.84
CA ILE A 376 8.44 -12.03 33.16
C ILE A 376 8.61 -11.98 31.62
N ILE A 377 8.42 -10.82 31.00
CA ILE A 377 8.64 -10.54 29.59
C ILE A 377 9.98 -9.80 29.46
N THR A 378 10.78 -10.22 28.49
CA THR A 378 12.01 -9.50 28.15
C THR A 378 11.73 -8.56 26.99
N THR A 379 12.25 -7.34 27.12
CA THR A 379 12.03 -6.24 26.17
C THR A 379 13.37 -5.75 25.65
N ILE A 380 13.46 -5.46 24.36
CA ILE A 380 14.61 -4.75 23.77
C ILE A 380 14.23 -3.28 23.57
N LEU A 381 15.09 -2.40 24.10
CA LEU A 381 15.09 -0.97 23.83
C LEU A 381 16.09 -0.67 22.72
N LEU A 382 15.63 -0.03 21.64
CA LEU A 382 16.48 0.50 20.58
C LEU A 382 16.51 2.02 20.69
N LEU A 383 17.66 2.57 21.08
CA LEU A 383 17.91 4.00 21.20
C LEU A 383 18.62 4.52 19.96
N PHE A 384 18.08 5.59 19.38
CA PHE A 384 18.70 6.32 18.28
C PHE A 384 18.72 7.80 18.64
N LEU A 385 19.87 8.46 18.50
CA LEU A 385 19.98 9.92 18.49
C LEU A 385 20.20 10.32 17.03
N LEU A 386 19.26 11.07 16.46
CA LEU A 386 19.29 11.56 15.07
C LEU A 386 19.66 13.04 15.03
#